data_AF-A0A429IKZ2-F1
#
_entry.id   AF-A0A429IKZ2-F1
#
_cell.length_a   1.000
_cell.length_b   1.000
_cell.length_c   1.000
_cell.angle_alpha   90.00
_cell.angle_beta   90.00
_cell.angle_gamma   90.00
#
_symmetry.space_group_name_H-M   'P 1'
#
loop_
_entity.id
_entity.type
_entity.pdbx_description
1 polymer ?
#
loop_
_entity_poly.entity_id
_entity_poly.type
_entity_poly.pdbx_seq_one_letter_code
_entity_poly.pdbx_strand_id
1 'polypeptide(L)'
;MSRRRYTYPEAAEALRVPERWLRRNINDLPHSRKGNTVTFTDDDLDRIDAMFHHEPAAGPLAVAPSAPSSPAAHPLAALKPLPARR
;
A
#
# COMPACT_ATOMS: atom_id res chain seq x y z
N MET A 1 19.29 -22.41 2.42
CA MET A 1 18.76 -21.44 1.46
C MET A 1 19.77 -20.33 1.29
N SER A 2 20.28 -20.13 0.08
CA SER A 2 21.36 -19.18 -0.20
C SER A 2 20.89 -17.75 0.04
N ARG A 3 21.36 -17.13 1.12
CA ARG A 3 21.02 -15.75 1.50
C ARG A 3 21.77 -14.79 0.59
N ARG A 4 21.25 -14.57 -0.62
CA ARG A 4 21.84 -13.61 -1.55
C ARG A 4 21.76 -12.22 -0.94
N ARG A 5 22.82 -11.46 -1.14
CA ARG A 5 22.92 -10.09 -0.66
C ARG A 5 22.82 -9.19 -1.87
N TYR A 6 21.73 -8.44 -1.94
CA TYR A 6 21.46 -7.48 -2.98
C TYR A 6 22.04 -6.13 -2.59
N THR A 7 22.73 -5.51 -3.54
CA THR A 7 23.12 -4.10 -3.44
C THR A 7 21.96 -3.19 -3.85
N TYR A 8 22.09 -1.87 -3.68
CA TYR A 8 21.05 -0.91 -4.10
C TYR A 8 20.51 -1.12 -5.52
N PRO A 9 21.34 -1.24 -6.58
CA PRO A 9 20.83 -1.44 -7.94
C PRO A 9 20.08 -2.76 -8.09
N GLU A 10 20.61 -3.85 -7.52
CA GLU A 10 19.98 -5.17 -7.63
C GLU A 10 18.65 -5.25 -6.85
N ALA A 11 18.58 -4.62 -5.66
CA ALA A 11 17.36 -4.54 -4.87
C ALA A 11 16.30 -3.66 -5.55
N ALA A 12 16.73 -2.56 -6.19
CA ALA A 12 15.85 -1.70 -6.97
C ALA A 12 15.25 -2.44 -8.18
N GLU A 13 16.03 -3.26 -8.87
CA GLU A 13 15.54 -4.11 -9.96
C GLU A 13 14.57 -5.20 -9.46
N ALA A 14 14.90 -5.85 -8.34
CA ALA A 14 14.07 -6.90 -7.76
C ALA A 14 12.69 -6.39 -7.32
N LEU A 15 12.64 -5.25 -6.63
CA LEU A 15 11.41 -4.62 -6.15
C LEU A 15 10.74 -3.72 -7.21
N ARG A 16 11.37 -3.55 -8.39
CA ARG A 16 10.95 -2.60 -9.45
C ARG A 16 10.71 -1.16 -8.95
N VAL A 17 11.51 -0.69 -8.00
CA VAL A 17 11.43 0.67 -7.45
C VAL A 17 12.67 1.49 -7.83
N PRO A 18 12.58 2.82 -7.90
CA PRO A 18 13.71 3.65 -8.22
C PRO A 18 14.75 3.61 -7.09
N GLU A 19 16.03 3.46 -7.42
CA GLU A 19 17.13 3.40 -6.45
C GLU A 19 17.15 4.61 -5.49
N ARG A 20 16.78 5.79 -6.00
CA ARG A 20 16.68 7.03 -5.21
C ARG A 20 15.67 6.91 -4.08
N TRP A 21 14.57 6.18 -4.28
CA TRP A 21 13.57 5.94 -3.26
C TRP A 21 14.13 5.01 -2.19
N LEU A 22 14.83 3.95 -2.59
CA LEU A 22 15.44 2.99 -1.68
C LEU A 22 16.51 3.65 -0.78
N ARG A 23 17.34 4.54 -1.36
CA ARG A 23 18.33 5.32 -0.59
C ARG A 23 17.70 6.33 0.37
N ARG A 24 16.55 6.92 0.03
CA ARG A 24 15.84 7.89 0.89
C ARG A 24 15.11 7.21 2.04
N ASN A 25 14.54 6.04 1.80
CA ASN A 25 13.76 5.29 2.79
C ASN A 25 14.60 4.29 3.58
N ILE A 26 15.92 4.28 3.42
CA ILE A 26 16.78 3.27 4.07
C ILE A 26 16.65 3.24 5.60
N ASN A 27 16.33 4.38 6.23
CA ASN A 27 16.15 4.45 7.68
C ASN A 27 14.90 3.71 8.17
N ASP A 28 13.90 3.51 7.31
CA ASP A 28 12.59 2.92 7.65
C ASP A 28 12.49 1.45 7.18
N LEU A 29 13.29 1.07 6.18
CA LEU A 29 13.26 -0.27 5.60
C LEU A 29 14.17 -1.26 6.34
N PRO A 30 13.80 -2.55 6.41
CA PRO A 30 14.70 -3.59 6.89
C PRO A 30 15.93 -3.69 5.98
N HIS A 31 17.11 -3.54 6.56
CA HIS A 31 18.37 -3.59 5.81
C HIS A 31 19.53 -4.08 6.67
N SER A 32 20.53 -4.67 6.02
CA SER A 32 21.78 -5.07 6.64
C SER A 32 22.88 -4.07 6.29
N ARG A 33 23.25 -3.21 7.25
CA ARG A 33 24.38 -2.29 7.10
C ARG A 33 25.69 -2.96 7.54
N LYS A 34 26.65 -3.03 6.64
CA LYS A 34 28.03 -3.47 6.91
C LYS A 34 28.98 -2.31 6.63
N GLY A 35 29.30 -1.55 7.67
CA GLY A 35 30.10 -0.34 7.56
C GLY A 35 29.39 0.73 6.73
N ASN A 36 30.00 1.12 5.60
CA ASN A 36 29.39 2.08 4.67
C ASN A 36 28.51 1.42 3.59
N THR A 37 28.54 0.09 3.49
CA THR A 37 27.78 -0.63 2.47
C THR A 37 26.48 -1.15 3.07
N VAL A 38 25.39 -0.85 2.40
CA VAL A 38 24.06 -1.36 2.72
C VAL A 38 23.76 -2.52 1.78
N THR A 39 23.29 -3.63 2.34
CA THR A 39 22.88 -4.83 1.60
C THR A 39 21.50 -5.27 2.05
N PHE A 40 20.73 -5.81 1.13
CA PHE A 40 19.40 -6.39 1.37
C PHE A 40 19.49 -7.89 1.22
N THR A 41 18.76 -8.63 2.04
CA THR A 41 18.57 -10.07 1.86
C THR A 41 17.19 -10.33 1.26
N ASP A 42 16.98 -11.53 0.72
CA ASP A 42 15.65 -11.91 0.18
C ASP A 42 14.52 -11.70 1.21
N ASP A 43 14.78 -11.98 2.49
CA ASP A 43 13.84 -11.76 3.60
C ASP A 43 13.53 -10.27 3.82
N ASP A 44 14.53 -9.40 3.61
CA ASP A 44 14.33 -7.96 3.72
C ASP A 44 13.45 -7.46 2.57
N LEU A 45 13.66 -7.97 1.35
CA LEU A 45 12.84 -7.61 0.19
C LEU A 45 11.39 -8.06 0.34
N ASP A 46 11.15 -9.27 0.84
CA ASP A 46 9.80 -9.80 1.10
C ASP A 46 9.04 -8.95 2.12
N ARG A 47 9.71 -8.54 3.21
CA ARG A 47 9.12 -7.62 4.19
C ARG A 47 8.82 -6.26 3.61
N ILE A 48 9.69 -5.73 2.75
CA ILE A 48 9.45 -4.45 2.08
C ILE A 48 8.22 -4.58 1.19
N ASP A 49 8.11 -5.64 0.40
CA ASP A 49 6.94 -5.88 -0.45
C ASP A 49 5.66 -5.95 0.41
N ALA A 50 5.68 -6.73 1.50
CA ALA A 50 4.55 -6.84 2.42
C ALA A 50 4.14 -5.52 3.09
N MET A 51 5.11 -4.63 3.41
CA MET A 51 4.82 -3.32 4.02
C MET A 51 4.10 -2.37 3.06
N PHE A 52 4.42 -2.44 1.76
CA PHE A 52 3.82 -1.58 0.73
C PHE A 52 2.72 -2.29 -0.07
N HIS A 53 2.40 -3.54 0.29
CA HIS A 53 1.33 -4.30 -0.32
C HIS A 53 -0.03 -3.74 0.11
N HIS A 54 -0.69 -3.05 -0.81
CA HIS A 54 -2.05 -2.55 -0.61
C HIS A 54 -3.04 -3.44 -1.35
N GLU A 55 -3.79 -4.26 -0.60
CA GLU A 55 -4.94 -4.96 -1.19
C GLU A 55 -6.08 -3.97 -1.43
N PRO A 56 -6.60 -3.84 -2.67
CA PRO A 56 -7.73 -2.99 -2.97
C PRO A 56 -9.00 -3.58 -2.36
N ALA A 57 -9.32 -3.20 -1.13
CA ALA A 57 -10.55 -3.59 -0.43
C ALA A 57 -11.83 -2.94 -1.01
N ALA A 58 -11.70 -1.99 -1.93
CA ALA A 58 -12.82 -1.20 -2.47
C ALA A 58 -12.85 -1.23 -4.01
N GLY A 59 -12.94 -2.42 -4.58
CA GLY A 59 -13.41 -2.61 -5.96
C GLY A 59 -14.89 -2.98 -5.98
N PRO A 60 -15.64 -2.73 -7.07
CA PRO A 60 -17.06 -3.11 -7.18
C PRO A 60 -17.33 -4.63 -7.12
N LEU A 61 -16.27 -5.45 -7.06
CA LEU A 61 -16.30 -6.90 -6.86
C LEU A 61 -15.80 -7.33 -5.46
N ALA A 62 -15.43 -6.38 -4.59
CA ALA A 62 -15.08 -6.68 -3.22
C ALA A 62 -16.35 -7.15 -2.48
N VAL A 63 -16.34 -8.40 -2.04
CA VAL A 63 -17.39 -8.95 -1.17
C VAL A 63 -17.42 -8.10 0.09
N ALA A 64 -18.42 -7.21 0.17
CA ALA A 64 -18.66 -6.43 1.36
C ALA A 64 -18.91 -7.38 2.55
N PRO A 65 -18.35 -7.11 3.74
CA PRO A 65 -18.85 -7.76 4.95
C PRO A 65 -20.33 -7.41 5.04
N SER A 66 -21.18 -8.43 5.12
CA SER A 66 -22.64 -8.31 5.11
C SER A 66 -23.10 -7.37 6.23
N ALA A 67 -23.33 -6.10 5.90
CA ALA A 67 -24.00 -5.18 6.81
C ALA A 67 -25.47 -5.60 6.95
N PRO A 68 -26.07 -5.55 8.15
CA PRO A 68 -27.49 -5.85 8.30
C PRO A 68 -28.31 -4.82 7.51
N SER A 69 -29.15 -5.30 6.60
CA SER A 69 -30.07 -4.49 5.81
C SER A 69 -30.98 -3.65 6.73
N SER A 70 -30.72 -2.35 6.82
CA SER A 70 -31.74 -1.38 7.20
C SER A 70 -32.47 -0.89 5.94
N PRO A 71 -33.81 -0.80 5.94
CA PRO A 71 -34.55 -0.41 4.76
C PRO A 71 -34.29 1.06 4.41
N ALA A 72 -33.98 1.24 3.13
CA ALA A 72 -33.74 2.47 2.39
C ALA A 72 -34.50 3.73 2.90
N ALA A 73 -33.77 4.62 3.55
CA ALA A 73 -34.02 6.06 3.45
C ALA A 73 -33.01 6.61 2.44
N HIS A 74 -33.48 7.03 1.26
CA HIS A 74 -32.59 7.62 0.26
C HIS A 74 -31.90 8.88 0.85
N PRO A 75 -30.59 9.07 0.65
CA PRO A 75 -29.82 10.14 1.32
C PRO A 75 -30.27 11.57 0.96
N LEU A 76 -31.18 11.71 0.00
CA LEU A 76 -31.73 12.99 -0.44
C LEU A 76 -33.22 13.17 -0.07
N ALA A 77 -33.81 12.22 0.69
CA ALA A 77 -35.20 12.32 1.16
C ALA A 77 -35.46 13.54 2.06
N ALA A 78 -34.41 14.15 2.61
CA ALA A 78 -34.49 15.35 3.44
C ALA A 78 -34.55 16.67 2.64
N LEU A 79 -34.36 16.64 1.31
CA LEU A 79 -34.42 17.86 0.50
C LEU A 79 -35.87 18.24 0.18
N LYS A 80 -36.32 19.37 0.73
CA LYS A 80 -37.66 19.92 0.54
C LYS A 80 -37.63 20.99 -0.56
N PRO A 81 -38.54 20.96 -1.56
CA PRO A 81 -38.52 21.92 -2.67
C PRO A 81 -38.80 23.35 -2.20
N LEU A 82 -38.13 24.32 -2.84
CA LEU A 82 -38.31 25.75 -2.57
C LEU A 82 -39.71 26.23 -3.02
N PRO A 83 -40.35 27.15 -2.28
CA PRO A 83 -41.67 27.64 -2.63
C PRO A 83 -41.65 28.49 -3.90
N ALA A 84 -42.71 28.40 -4.71
CA ALA A 84 -42.88 29.20 -5.92
C ALA A 84 -42.89 30.70 -5.58
N ARG A 85 -42.12 31.50 -6.34
CA ARG A 85 -42.24 32.97 -6.31
C ARG A 85 -43.52 33.38 -7.05
N ARG A 86 -44.29 34.24 -6.41
CA ARG A 86 -45.52 34.83 -6.92
C ARG A 86 -45.25 36.20 -7.54
#